data_AF-A0A1G8I9V7-F1
#
_entry.id   AF-A0A1G8I9V7-F1
#
_cell.length_a   1.000
_cell.length_b   1.000
_cell.length_c   1.000
_cell.angle_alpha   90.00
_cell.angle_beta   90.00
_cell.angle_gamma   90.00
#
_symmetry.space_group_name_H-M   'P 1'
#
loop_
_entity.id
_entity.type
_entity.pdbx_description
1 polymer ?
#
loop_
_entity_poly.entity_id
_entity_poly.type
_entity_poly.pdbx_seq_one_letter_code
_entity_poly.pdbx_strand_id
1 'polypeptide(L)' 'MKSRQPVGRMGATRDVVDAVLYLTDAEFTTGVVLPVDGGASAGKW' A
#
# COMPACT_ATOMS: atom_id res chain seq x y z
N MET A 1 -0.60 -16.10 -14.99
CA MET A 1 0.43 -15.06 -14.73
C MET A 1 0.56 -14.93 -13.23
N LYS A 2 1.69 -15.29 -12.62
CA LYS A 2 1.87 -15.13 -11.16
C LYS A 2 1.94 -13.63 -10.86
N SER A 3 0.93 -13.14 -10.14
CA SER A 3 0.91 -11.80 -9.56
C SER A 3 2.17 -11.59 -8.71
N ARG A 4 2.94 -10.52 -8.97
CA ARG A 4 4.19 -10.17 -8.26
C ARG A 4 3.92 -9.50 -6.90
N GLN A 5 2.70 -9.63 -6.40
CA GLN A 5 2.20 -9.08 -5.15
C GLN A 5 1.36 -10.15 -4.44
N PRO A 6 1.57 -10.38 -3.12
CA PRO A 6 0.88 -11.39 -2.31
C PRO A 6 -0.64 -11.36 -2.40
N VAL A 7 -1.23 -10.16 -2.48
CA VAL A 7 -2.70 -9.98 -2.50
C VAL A 7 -3.33 -10.54 -3.79
N GLY A 8 -2.55 -10.87 -4.82
CA GLY A 8 -3.04 -11.65 -5.97
C GLY A 8 -3.95 -10.89 -6.94
N ARG A 9 -4.15 -9.58 -6.73
CA ARG A 9 -4.90 -8.67 -7.62
C ARG A 9 -4.06 -7.45 -7.98
N MET A 10 -4.43 -6.77 -9.07
CA MET A 10 -3.92 -5.43 -9.34
C MET A 10 -4.47 -4.44 -8.31
N GLY A 11 -3.61 -3.51 -7.89
CA GLY A 11 -4.05 -2.34 -7.13
C GLY A 11 -4.97 -1.46 -7.98
N ALA A 12 -5.90 -0.78 -7.33
CA ALA A 12 -6.76 0.22 -7.93
C ALA A 12 -6.37 1.60 -7.42
N THR A 13 -6.72 2.65 -8.17
CA THR A 13 -6.51 4.06 -7.75
C THR A 13 -7.06 4.31 -6.34
N ARG A 14 -8.17 3.66 -5.98
CA ARG A 14 -8.79 3.77 -4.66
C ARG A 14 -7.88 3.31 -3.52
N ASP A 15 -7.06 2.28 -3.72
CA ASP A 15 -6.15 1.78 -2.68
C ASP A 15 -5.15 2.88 -2.25
N VAL A 16 -4.70 3.72 -3.19
CA VAL A 16 -3.81 4.86 -2.90
C VAL A 16 -4.58 6.02 -2.27
N VAL A 17 -5.78 6.34 -2.76
CA VAL A 17 -6.62 7.42 -2.21
C VAL A 17 -6.93 7.16 -0.74
N ASP A 18 -7.36 5.95 -0.41
CA ASP A 18 -7.72 5.58 0.97
C ASP A 18 -6.48 5.63 1.89
N ALA A 19 -5.28 5.26 1.39
CA ALA A 19 -4.03 5.38 2.15
C ALA A 19 -3.60 6.84 2.39
N VAL A 20 -3.83 7.73 1.42
CA VAL A 20 -3.57 9.17 1.59
C VAL A 20 -4.52 9.76 2.64
N LEU A 21 -5.82 9.48 2.55
CA LEU A 21 -6.81 9.92 3.53
C LEU A 21 -6.52 9.38 4.94
N TYR A 22 -6.04 8.14 5.05
CA TYR A 22 -5.55 7.62 6.33
C TYR A 22 -4.42 8.48 6.91
N LEU A 23 -3.43 8.85 6.10
CA LEU A 23 -2.30 9.67 6.56
C LEU A 23 -2.71 11.12 6.89
N THR A 24 -3.75 11.68 6.25
CA THR A 24 -4.22 13.04 6.58
C THR A 24 -4.77 13.14 8.00
N ASP A 25 -5.30 12.05 8.54
CA ASP A 25 -5.87 12.00 9.89
C ASP A 25 -4.85 11.53 10.95
N ALA A 26 -3.65 11.10 10.54
CA ALA A 26 -2.64 10.50 11.40
C ALA A 26 -1.68 11.55 12.02
N GLU A 27 -2.20 12.44 12.87
CA GLU A 27 -1.49 13.65 13.37
C GLU A 27 -0.12 13.38 14.03
N PHE A 28 0.07 12.21 14.65
CA PHE A 28 1.32 11.85 15.33
C PHE A 28 2.27 11.00 14.46
N THR A 29 2.00 10.88 13.16
CA THR A 29 2.79 10.09 12.22
C THR A 29 3.58 11.01 11.29
N THR A 30 4.92 10.90 11.32
CA THR A 30 5.80 11.70 10.46
C THR A 30 7.05 10.90 10.07
N GLY A 31 7.66 11.27 8.94
CA GLY A 31 8.90 10.65 8.46
C GLY A 31 8.77 9.19 8.01
N VAL A 32 7.56 8.70 7.78
CA VAL A 32 7.30 7.30 7.39
C VAL A 32 6.96 7.17 5.91
N VAL A 33 7.25 5.99 5.37
CA VAL A 33 6.77 5.55 4.05
C VAL A 33 5.71 4.47 4.29
N LEU A 34 4.50 4.68 3.77
CA LEU A 34 3.41 3.70 3.82
C LEU A 34 3.34 2.94 2.48
N PRO A 35 3.73 1.65 2.42
CA PRO A 35 3.64 0.87 1.19
C PRO A 35 2.18 0.59 0.82
N VAL A 36 1.82 0.85 -0.43
CA VAL A 36 0.50 0.55 -1.03
C VAL A 36 0.71 -0.32 -2.27
N ASP A 37 1.13 -1.57 -2.07
CA ASP A 37 1.69 -2.40 -3.13
C ASP A 37 1.18 -3.85 -3.15
N GLY A 38 0.09 -4.12 -2.43
CA GLY A 38 -0.46 -5.47 -2.30
C GLY A 38 0.52 -6.45 -1.66
N GLY A 39 1.46 -5.95 -0.86
CA GLY A 39 2.47 -6.69 -0.14
C GLY A 39 3.81 -6.78 -0.86
N ALA A 40 3.97 -6.27 -2.09
CA ALA A 40 5.14 -6.49 -2.96
C ALA A 40 6.51 -6.07 -2.40
N SER A 41 6.56 -5.24 -1.35
CA SER A 41 7.80 -4.87 -0.65
C SER A 41 8.14 -5.72 0.58
N ALA A 42 7.21 -6.55 1.08
CA ALA A 42 7.40 -7.27 2.34
C ALA A 42 8.21 -8.59 2.23
N GLY A 43 8.75 -8.96 1.05
CA GLY A 43 9.33 -10.28 0.81
C GLY A 43 9.46 -10.69 -0.67
N LYS A 44 9.84 -11.95 -0.91
CA LYS A 44 10.05 -12.54 -2.24
C LYS A 44 8.94 -13.55 -2.54
N TRP A 45 8.22 -13.37 -3.65
CA TRP A 45 7.09 -14.19 -4.11
C TRP A 45 7.12 -14.43 -5.61
#